data_AF-A0A1U9Z8D3-F1
#
_entry.id   AF-A0A1U9Z8D3-F1
#
_cell.length_a   1.000
_cell.length_b   1.000
_cell.length_c   1.000
_cell.angle_alpha   90.00
_cell.angle_beta   90.00
_cell.angle_gamma   90.00
#
_symmetry.space_group_name_H-M   'P 1'
#
loop_
_entity.id
_entity.type
_entity.pdbx_description
1 polymer ?
#
loop_
_entity_poly.entity_id
_entity_poly.type
_entity_poly.pdbx_seq_one_letter_code
_entity_poly.pdbx_strand_id
1 'polypeptide(L)'
;MKLAVVADVHLHDLEGGYGWLEAGSGDVALRTLEDTMASTRVFNESHAAFRAVLDDIVGRKIRDVVLLGDYSDDGQPGAVAALKRILSAYETAHGLRFFATFGNHDCFGPVPRHQEKWLTKADGLAVRRVTSDPRAPAADAIVRGGMIGMSTPDAIAAMAQYGITRPDGVGHWETPFIDHDGARTRRCEDHDPEDTDASYLVEPQDGLWLLMLDANVFYRLDGLWQVRSNAAWDHVLAQRPYILDWIADVSERAQRMGKTLLAFSHYPALPLAMTVESGLPVAACTPDWLKRMPSLESSRALAEAGMRWHFSGHMHVAGRVEWDGLINIAVPSPVAYPGGYVVVTGDYENLDCEFVRLKEAPGFDTAFPAYRAQLRSAEMGDACHQALAAADYESFLRAHQRGIIAAKNIPKDWPPELQEHLDTPLTQLSDGASCLVGALRFRPDMAKLRLGQLLEDYYFIRSGGEETIRALPEGRIAFYRHLGTAAHASGKTNQPFARMAVLLAALL
;
A
#
# COMPACT_ATOMS: atom_id res chain seq x y z
N MET A 1 -11.82 -17.65 -14.16
CA MET A 1 -10.80 -17.87 -13.10
C MET A 1 -11.20 -17.15 -11.81
N LYS A 2 -10.50 -17.41 -10.69
CA LYS A 2 -10.67 -16.64 -9.44
C LYS A 2 -9.33 -16.53 -8.69
N LEU A 3 -8.98 -15.33 -8.25
CA LEU A 3 -7.70 -14.99 -7.63
C LEU A 3 -7.92 -13.98 -6.49
N ALA A 4 -7.20 -14.10 -5.38
CA ALA A 4 -7.14 -13.05 -4.36
C ALA A 4 -5.82 -12.28 -4.46
N VAL A 5 -5.86 -10.97 -4.25
CA VAL A 5 -4.69 -10.09 -4.27
C VAL A 5 -4.64 -9.34 -2.95
N VAL A 6 -3.59 -9.58 -2.17
CA VAL A 6 -3.36 -8.99 -0.85
C VAL A 6 -2.07 -8.19 -0.92
N ALA A 7 -2.14 -6.88 -0.68
CA ALA A 7 -0.98 -6.00 -0.68
C ALA A 7 -0.66 -5.52 0.74
N ASP A 8 0.60 -5.19 1.00
CA ASP A 8 0.99 -4.41 2.17
C ASP A 8 0.51 -5.02 3.50
N VAL A 9 0.75 -6.33 3.69
CA VAL A 9 0.38 -7.04 4.93
C VAL A 9 1.16 -6.50 6.12
N HIS A 10 2.43 -6.12 5.90
CA HIS A 10 3.27 -5.46 6.89
C HIS A 10 3.36 -6.24 8.21
N LEU A 11 3.48 -7.57 8.10
CA LEU A 11 3.39 -8.45 9.24
C LEU A 11 4.51 -8.15 10.24
N HIS A 12 4.12 -7.76 11.46
CA HIS A 12 5.00 -7.57 12.59
C HIS A 12 5.03 -8.83 13.47
N ASP A 13 6.23 -9.35 13.77
CA ASP A 13 6.38 -10.56 14.58
C ASP A 13 6.23 -10.26 16.07
N LEU A 14 5.01 -10.46 16.57
CA LEU A 14 4.68 -10.26 17.98
C LEU A 14 5.46 -11.20 18.91
N GLU A 15 5.70 -12.46 18.52
CA GLU A 15 6.21 -13.50 19.42
C GLU A 15 7.73 -13.71 19.31
N GLY A 16 8.33 -13.44 18.15
CA GLY A 16 9.78 -13.63 17.95
C GLY A 16 10.63 -12.43 18.38
N GLY A 17 10.04 -11.26 18.57
CA GLY A 17 10.67 -10.06 19.15
C GLY A 17 12.02 -9.67 18.53
N TYR A 18 12.33 -10.12 17.30
CA TYR A 18 13.59 -9.86 16.61
C TYR A 18 14.85 -10.27 17.42
N GLY A 19 14.72 -11.31 18.25
CA GLY A 19 15.77 -11.78 19.17
C GLY A 19 15.86 -11.00 20.49
N TRP A 20 14.92 -10.08 20.75
CA TRP A 20 14.79 -9.43 22.06
C TRP A 20 14.08 -10.31 23.10
N LEU A 21 13.16 -11.17 22.66
CA LEU A 21 12.42 -12.08 23.53
C LEU A 21 13.00 -13.50 23.48
N GLU A 22 12.87 -14.21 24.59
CA GLU A 22 13.20 -15.63 24.66
C GLU A 22 12.12 -16.44 23.94
N ALA A 23 12.55 -17.32 23.04
CA ALA A 23 11.63 -18.16 22.27
C ALA A 23 10.80 -19.06 23.20
N GLY A 24 9.48 -19.09 22.99
CA GLY A 24 8.56 -19.90 23.81
C GLY A 24 8.25 -19.33 25.20
N SER A 25 8.71 -18.12 25.53
CA SER A 25 8.38 -17.44 26.79
C SER A 25 6.90 -17.08 26.93
N GLY A 26 6.17 -16.97 25.82
CA GLY A 26 4.81 -16.42 25.78
C GLY A 26 4.77 -14.90 25.88
N ASP A 27 5.93 -14.23 25.93
CA ASP A 27 6.02 -12.78 25.86
C ASP A 27 5.71 -12.28 24.43
N VAL A 28 5.26 -11.04 24.33
CA VAL A 28 5.06 -10.34 23.06
C VAL A 28 5.91 -9.07 22.98
N ALA A 29 6.37 -8.74 21.77
CA ALA A 29 7.10 -7.53 21.45
C ALA A 29 6.17 -6.62 20.65
N LEU A 30 5.63 -5.61 21.31
CA LEU A 30 4.65 -4.69 20.73
C LEU A 30 5.34 -3.41 20.27
N ARG A 31 4.94 -2.89 19.10
CA ARG A 31 5.19 -1.51 18.69
C ARG A 31 4.39 -0.56 19.59
N THR A 32 4.88 0.64 19.83
CA THR A 32 4.20 1.61 20.71
C THR A 32 2.93 2.17 20.07
N LEU A 33 2.02 2.70 20.89
CA LEU A 33 0.84 3.43 20.42
C LEU A 33 1.27 4.67 19.62
N GLU A 34 2.31 5.36 20.09
CA GLU A 34 2.88 6.52 19.41
C GLU A 34 3.34 6.17 17.98
N ASP A 35 4.16 5.11 17.83
CA ASP A 35 4.61 4.65 16.51
C ASP A 35 3.41 4.26 15.64
N THR A 36 2.45 3.53 16.22
CA THR A 36 1.22 3.09 15.52
C THR A 36 0.44 4.28 14.98
N MET A 37 0.25 5.33 15.79
CA MET A 37 -0.53 6.52 15.42
C MET A 37 0.26 7.54 14.58
N ALA A 38 1.58 7.43 14.48
CA ALA A 38 2.44 8.26 13.63
C ALA A 38 2.68 7.65 12.23
N SER A 39 2.49 6.34 12.09
CA SER A 39 2.69 5.57 10.87
C SER A 39 1.44 5.55 9.99
N THR A 40 1.60 5.51 8.66
CA THR A 40 0.45 5.35 7.74
C THR A 40 -0.20 3.96 7.81
N ARG A 41 0.39 3.03 8.55
CA ARG A 41 -0.10 1.69 8.83
C ARG A 41 -0.06 1.39 10.32
N VAL A 42 -0.98 0.54 10.77
CA VAL A 42 -0.95 -0.05 12.11
C VAL A 42 0.01 -1.25 12.12
N PHE A 43 0.49 -1.66 13.30
CA PHE A 43 1.57 -2.66 13.38
C PHE A 43 1.15 -3.92 14.11
N ASN A 44 0.73 -3.79 15.37
CA ASN A 44 0.48 -4.95 16.24
C ASN A 44 -0.75 -5.75 15.76
N GLU A 45 -1.65 -5.08 15.06
CA GLU A 45 -2.89 -5.62 14.52
C GLU A 45 -2.67 -6.44 13.23
N SER A 46 -1.50 -6.29 12.58
CA SER A 46 -1.18 -6.94 11.30
C SER A 46 -1.43 -8.45 11.30
N HIS A 47 -1.11 -9.12 12.41
CA HIS A 47 -1.29 -10.57 12.55
C HIS A 47 -2.77 -11.00 12.61
N ALA A 48 -3.62 -10.23 13.27
CA ALA A 48 -5.06 -10.48 13.31
C ALA A 48 -5.70 -10.15 11.96
N ALA A 49 -5.32 -9.01 11.38
CA ALA A 49 -5.84 -8.55 10.10
C ALA A 49 -5.51 -9.52 8.96
N PHE A 50 -4.27 -9.99 8.88
CA PHE A 50 -3.87 -10.92 7.83
C PHE A 50 -4.59 -12.27 7.92
N ARG A 51 -4.73 -12.83 9.14
CA ARG A 51 -5.49 -14.07 9.32
C ARG A 51 -6.95 -13.90 8.93
N ALA A 52 -7.59 -12.79 9.31
CA ALA A 52 -8.97 -12.54 8.94
C ALA A 52 -9.16 -12.40 7.41
N VAL A 53 -8.20 -11.83 6.69
CA VAL A 53 -8.17 -11.83 5.22
C VAL A 53 -8.07 -13.25 4.67
N LEU A 54 -7.15 -14.07 5.18
CA LEU A 54 -6.97 -15.45 4.71
C LEU A 54 -8.19 -16.32 5.02
N ASP A 55 -8.82 -16.16 6.19
CA ASP A 55 -10.06 -16.85 6.57
C ASP A 55 -11.21 -16.52 5.60
N ASP A 56 -11.36 -15.24 5.22
CA ASP A 56 -12.35 -14.81 4.23
C ASP A 56 -12.05 -15.38 2.83
N ILE A 57 -10.78 -15.38 2.40
CA ILE A 57 -10.32 -16.01 1.14
C ILE A 57 -10.68 -17.50 1.11
N VAL A 58 -10.46 -18.22 2.21
CA VAL A 58 -10.84 -19.64 2.38
C VAL A 58 -12.36 -19.80 2.30
N GLY A 59 -13.12 -18.97 3.02
CA GLY A 59 -14.58 -18.97 2.98
C GLY A 59 -15.15 -18.74 1.57
N ARG A 60 -14.46 -17.93 0.77
CA ARG A 60 -14.76 -17.64 -0.65
C ARG A 60 -14.27 -18.71 -1.62
N LYS A 61 -13.63 -19.77 -1.13
CA LYS A 61 -13.09 -20.90 -1.91
C LYS A 61 -12.10 -20.45 -2.99
N ILE A 62 -11.27 -19.46 -2.66
CA ILE A 62 -10.21 -18.99 -3.55
C ILE A 62 -8.94 -19.75 -3.19
N ARG A 63 -8.30 -20.37 -4.18
CA ARG A 63 -7.09 -21.16 -3.97
C ARG A 63 -5.82 -20.33 -4.11
N ASP A 64 -5.76 -19.50 -5.13
CA ASP A 64 -4.55 -18.79 -5.52
C ASP A 64 -4.58 -17.36 -4.96
N VAL A 65 -3.48 -16.95 -4.31
CA VAL A 65 -3.34 -15.67 -3.62
C VAL A 65 -2.04 -14.99 -4.06
N VAL A 66 -2.15 -13.74 -4.51
CA VAL A 66 -0.99 -12.88 -4.77
C VAL A 66 -0.66 -12.08 -3.50
N LEU A 67 0.60 -12.12 -3.07
CA LEU A 67 1.18 -11.25 -2.04
C LEU A 67 1.93 -10.10 -2.74
N LEU A 68 1.31 -8.94 -2.81
CA LEU A 68 1.72 -7.81 -3.64
C LEU A 68 2.72 -6.88 -2.92
N GLY A 69 3.83 -7.46 -2.47
CA GLY A 69 4.89 -6.77 -1.76
C GLY A 69 4.49 -6.23 -0.39
N ASP A 70 5.50 -5.78 0.35
CA ASP A 70 5.40 -5.27 1.71
C ASP A 70 4.65 -6.25 2.63
N TYR A 71 4.98 -7.54 2.52
CA TYR A 71 4.34 -8.58 3.31
C TYR A 71 4.90 -8.65 4.74
N SER A 72 6.08 -8.07 4.97
CA SER A 72 6.78 -8.01 6.25
C SER A 72 6.92 -6.58 6.75
N ASP A 73 7.11 -6.38 8.06
CA ASP A 73 7.27 -5.03 8.61
C ASP A 73 8.45 -4.25 7.99
N ASP A 74 9.64 -4.86 7.93
CA ASP A 74 10.85 -4.24 7.40
C ASP A 74 11.90 -5.30 7.00
N GLY A 75 11.43 -6.40 6.39
CA GLY A 75 12.29 -7.40 5.78
C GLY A 75 13.12 -8.17 6.79
N GLN A 76 12.76 -8.12 8.08
CA GLN A 76 13.50 -8.82 9.10
C GLN A 76 13.28 -10.33 8.98
N PRO A 77 14.34 -11.17 9.13
CA PRO A 77 14.19 -12.62 9.06
C PRO A 77 13.12 -13.19 10.00
N GLY A 78 12.96 -12.61 11.19
CA GLY A 78 11.90 -13.00 12.15
C GLY A 78 10.49 -12.73 11.62
N ALA A 79 10.24 -11.53 11.08
CA ALA A 79 8.96 -11.17 10.47
C ALA A 79 8.62 -12.08 9.28
N VAL A 80 9.60 -12.35 8.41
CA VAL A 80 9.40 -13.25 7.27
C VAL A 80 9.18 -14.70 7.75
N ALA A 81 9.88 -15.16 8.77
CA ALA A 81 9.61 -16.47 9.35
C ALA A 81 8.20 -16.57 9.96
N ALA A 82 7.72 -15.52 10.63
CA ALA A 82 6.36 -15.44 11.16
C ALA A 82 5.32 -15.50 10.04
N LEU A 83 5.54 -14.74 8.96
CA LEU A 83 4.69 -14.79 7.77
C LEU A 83 4.64 -16.21 7.20
N LYS A 84 5.79 -16.83 6.97
CA LYS A 84 5.88 -18.19 6.42
C LYS A 84 5.14 -19.23 7.27
N ARG A 85 5.16 -19.09 8.61
CA ARG A 85 4.37 -19.96 9.51
C ARG A 85 2.86 -19.83 9.24
N ILE A 86 2.38 -18.60 9.04
CA ILE A 86 0.98 -18.36 8.67
C ILE A 86 0.70 -18.97 7.29
N LEU A 87 1.48 -18.63 6.27
CA LEU A 87 1.28 -19.14 4.91
C LEU A 87 1.24 -20.67 4.89
N SER A 88 2.25 -21.33 5.49
CA SER A 88 2.35 -22.80 5.54
C SER A 88 1.15 -23.46 6.23
N ALA A 89 0.60 -22.82 7.27
CA ALA A 89 -0.59 -23.33 7.94
C ALA A 89 -1.81 -23.32 7.01
N TYR A 90 -2.01 -22.26 6.23
CA TYR A 90 -3.12 -22.16 5.27
C TYR A 90 -2.92 -23.00 4.01
N GLU A 91 -1.67 -23.17 3.55
CA GLU A 91 -1.34 -24.13 2.49
C GLU A 91 -1.73 -25.55 2.92
N THR A 92 -1.32 -25.95 4.13
CA THR A 92 -1.56 -27.30 4.65
C THR A 92 -3.03 -27.56 4.98
N ALA A 93 -3.70 -26.63 5.64
CA ALA A 93 -5.07 -26.83 6.13
C ALA A 93 -6.14 -26.57 5.06
N HIS A 94 -5.87 -25.67 4.10
CA HIS A 94 -6.87 -25.18 3.16
C HIS A 94 -6.46 -25.28 1.69
N GLY A 95 -5.22 -25.70 1.40
CA GLY A 95 -4.74 -25.87 0.03
C GLY A 95 -4.53 -24.54 -0.70
N LEU A 96 -4.34 -23.43 0.02
CA LEU A 96 -3.98 -22.16 -0.60
C LEU A 96 -2.62 -22.26 -1.31
N ARG A 97 -2.40 -21.41 -2.31
CA ARG A 97 -1.10 -21.22 -2.96
C ARG A 97 -0.79 -19.74 -3.06
N PHE A 98 0.46 -19.39 -2.77
CA PHE A 98 0.91 -18.00 -2.69
C PHE A 98 1.92 -17.66 -3.79
N PHE A 99 1.75 -16.49 -4.40
CA PHE A 99 2.65 -15.91 -5.41
C PHE A 99 3.05 -14.51 -4.97
N ALA A 100 4.33 -14.29 -4.70
CA ALA A 100 4.81 -13.05 -4.11
C ALA A 100 5.62 -12.21 -5.11
N THR A 101 5.58 -10.90 -4.93
CA THR A 101 6.60 -9.95 -5.38
C THR A 101 7.12 -9.16 -4.17
N PHE A 102 8.16 -8.36 -4.34
CA PHE A 102 8.75 -7.57 -3.27
C PHE A 102 8.21 -6.14 -3.26
N GLY A 103 7.99 -5.63 -2.04
CA GLY A 103 7.82 -4.21 -1.78
C GLY A 103 9.09 -3.57 -1.23
N ASN A 104 9.01 -2.28 -0.92
CA ASN A 104 10.15 -1.49 -0.47
C ASN A 104 10.55 -1.76 0.98
N HIS A 105 9.72 -2.49 1.73
CA HIS A 105 10.00 -2.93 3.09
C HIS A 105 10.55 -4.37 3.16
N ASP A 106 10.49 -5.16 2.08
CA ASP A 106 10.87 -6.57 2.15
C ASP A 106 12.37 -6.82 1.97
N CYS A 107 13.09 -5.95 1.26
CA CYS A 107 14.53 -6.07 1.03
C CYS A 107 15.22 -4.72 0.78
N PHE A 108 16.54 -4.65 1.01
CA PHE A 108 17.31 -3.40 1.03
C PHE A 108 18.49 -3.35 0.07
N GLY A 109 18.37 -4.01 -1.07
CA GLY A 109 19.39 -4.04 -2.11
C GLY A 109 20.45 -5.11 -1.83
N PRO A 110 21.67 -4.98 -2.35
CA PRO A 110 22.64 -6.07 -2.35
C PRO A 110 23.23 -6.41 -0.97
N VAL A 111 22.97 -5.59 0.06
CA VAL A 111 23.45 -5.84 1.42
C VAL A 111 22.33 -5.63 2.43
N PRO A 112 22.37 -6.32 3.60
CA PRO A 112 21.40 -6.09 4.67
C PRO A 112 21.45 -4.66 5.19
N ARG A 113 20.32 -4.18 5.73
CA ARG A 113 20.19 -2.83 6.30
C ARG A 113 19.89 -2.90 7.78
N HIS A 114 20.66 -2.16 8.59
CA HIS A 114 20.33 -1.98 10.00
C HIS A 114 18.95 -1.34 10.16
N GLN A 115 18.14 -1.94 11.02
CA GLN A 115 16.81 -1.44 11.38
C GLN A 115 16.78 -1.06 12.86
N GLU A 116 15.82 -0.23 13.22
CA GLU A 116 15.53 0.09 14.60
C GLU A 116 14.04 0.31 14.83
N LYS A 117 13.56 -0.10 16.01
CA LYS A 117 12.14 -0.04 16.40
C LYS A 117 12.03 0.25 17.88
N TRP A 118 11.06 1.09 18.26
CA TRP A 118 10.63 1.21 19.65
C TRP A 118 9.66 0.08 19.96
N LEU A 119 10.01 -0.73 20.96
CA LEU A 119 9.27 -1.92 21.37
C LEU A 119 9.00 -1.91 22.87
N THR A 120 7.94 -2.60 23.27
CA THR A 120 7.55 -2.84 24.66
C THR A 120 7.02 -4.26 24.80
N LYS A 121 6.91 -4.75 26.04
CA LYS A 121 6.24 -6.02 26.33
C LYS A 121 4.72 -5.82 26.45
N ALA A 122 4.00 -6.87 26.83
CA ALA A 122 2.55 -6.87 27.00
C ALA A 122 2.02 -5.80 27.98
N ASP A 123 2.84 -5.34 28.93
CA ASP A 123 2.46 -4.31 29.89
C ASP A 123 2.41 -2.90 29.27
N GLY A 124 3.00 -2.72 28.09
CA GLY A 124 3.13 -1.41 27.43
C GLY A 124 4.14 -0.47 28.06
N LEU A 125 4.84 -0.92 29.10
CA LEU A 125 5.78 -0.13 29.89
C LEU A 125 7.22 -0.41 29.46
N ALA A 126 8.15 0.34 30.05
CA ALA A 126 9.58 0.18 29.81
C ALA A 126 9.94 0.07 28.32
N VAL A 127 9.41 1.00 27.52
CA VAL A 127 9.71 1.08 26.08
C VAL A 127 11.23 1.09 25.88
N ARG A 128 11.70 0.32 24.90
CA ARG A 128 13.12 0.20 24.54
C ARG A 128 13.28 0.36 23.04
N ARG A 129 14.33 1.06 22.64
CA ARG A 129 14.79 1.03 21.26
C ARG A 129 15.55 -0.28 21.03
N VAL A 130 15.12 -1.07 20.05
CA VAL A 130 15.78 -2.30 19.63
C VAL A 130 16.36 -2.07 18.24
N THR A 131 17.64 -2.36 18.03
CA THR A 131 18.34 -2.10 16.77
C THR A 131 19.36 -3.18 16.46
N SER A 132 19.74 -3.37 15.20
CA SER A 132 20.92 -4.19 14.85
C SER A 132 22.21 -3.39 14.69
N ASP A 133 22.18 -2.05 14.77
CA ASP A 133 23.39 -1.24 14.62
C ASP A 133 24.28 -1.37 15.88
N PRO A 134 25.48 -1.97 15.78
CA PRO A 134 26.37 -2.15 16.92
C PRO A 134 26.96 -0.82 17.44
N ARG A 135 26.81 0.28 16.69
CA ARG A 135 27.26 1.62 17.08
C ARG A 135 26.27 2.34 17.99
N ALA A 136 25.06 1.79 18.18
CA ALA A 136 24.05 2.40 19.03
C ALA A 136 24.50 2.42 20.51
N PRO A 137 24.32 3.55 21.23
CA PRO A 137 24.68 3.63 22.65
C PRO A 137 23.90 2.61 23.50
N ALA A 138 24.62 1.78 24.27
CA ALA A 138 24.01 0.71 25.08
C ALA A 138 23.07 1.23 26.19
N ALA A 139 23.21 2.49 26.60
CA ALA A 139 22.30 3.13 27.55
C ALA A 139 20.90 3.33 26.97
N ASP A 140 20.79 3.49 25.64
CA ASP A 140 19.59 3.97 24.95
C ASP A 140 19.04 2.95 23.94
N ALA A 141 19.70 1.80 23.78
CA ALA A 141 19.30 0.78 22.82
C ALA A 141 19.70 -0.64 23.25
N ILE A 142 18.86 -1.59 22.84
CA ILE A 142 19.14 -3.02 22.93
C ILE A 142 19.58 -3.50 21.55
N VAL A 143 20.85 -3.85 21.41
CA VAL A 143 21.40 -4.35 20.14
C VAL A 143 21.02 -5.83 19.95
N ARG A 144 20.34 -6.14 18.85
CA ARG A 144 19.93 -7.50 18.45
C ARG A 144 20.14 -7.70 16.95
N GLY A 145 20.92 -8.72 16.61
CA GLY A 145 21.20 -9.06 15.21
C GLY A 145 19.95 -9.40 14.39
N GLY A 146 18.87 -9.86 15.03
CA GLY A 146 17.59 -10.14 14.37
C GLY A 146 16.82 -8.90 13.90
N MET A 147 17.16 -7.70 14.39
CA MET A 147 16.60 -6.42 13.93
C MET A 147 17.34 -5.89 12.69
N ILE A 148 17.60 -6.77 11.73
CA ILE A 148 18.28 -6.48 10.47
C ILE A 148 17.29 -6.71 9.33
N GLY A 149 17.20 -5.77 8.40
CA GLY A 149 16.47 -5.97 7.16
C GLY A 149 17.31 -6.76 6.16
N MET A 150 16.71 -7.78 5.52
CA MET A 150 17.40 -8.66 4.57
C MET A 150 17.94 -7.92 3.35
N SER A 151 19.02 -8.47 2.77
CA SER A 151 19.43 -8.13 1.41
C SER A 151 18.43 -8.71 0.39
N THR A 152 18.44 -8.21 -0.85
CA THR A 152 17.63 -8.74 -1.94
C THR A 152 17.94 -10.22 -2.22
N PRO A 153 19.20 -10.68 -2.30
CA PRO A 153 19.50 -12.11 -2.42
C PRO A 153 18.93 -12.96 -1.27
N ASP A 154 19.04 -12.49 -0.02
CA ASP A 154 18.47 -13.21 1.13
C ASP A 154 16.95 -13.28 1.07
N ALA A 155 16.28 -12.19 0.65
CA ALA A 155 14.84 -12.15 0.49
C ALA A 155 14.35 -13.08 -0.64
N ILE A 156 15.05 -13.10 -1.79
CA ILE A 156 14.84 -14.05 -2.90
C ILE A 156 14.92 -15.47 -2.39
N ALA A 157 15.99 -15.82 -1.65
CA ALA A 157 16.14 -17.15 -1.08
C ALA A 157 15.04 -17.49 -0.07
N ALA A 158 14.66 -16.54 0.80
CA ALA A 158 13.67 -16.75 1.85
C ALA A 158 12.26 -17.00 1.29
N MET A 159 11.92 -16.35 0.16
CA MET A 159 10.60 -16.38 -0.46
C MET A 159 10.55 -17.21 -1.76
N ALA A 160 11.63 -17.91 -2.12
CA ALA A 160 11.78 -18.68 -3.36
C ALA A 160 10.55 -19.52 -3.73
N GLN A 161 10.01 -20.28 -2.78
CA GLN A 161 8.88 -21.20 -3.01
C GLN A 161 7.56 -20.51 -3.38
N TYR A 162 7.43 -19.20 -3.15
CA TYR A 162 6.21 -18.43 -3.41
C TYR A 162 6.25 -17.75 -4.78
N GLY A 163 6.65 -18.50 -5.82
CA GLY A 163 6.64 -18.05 -7.22
C GLY A 163 7.97 -17.56 -7.77
N ILE A 164 8.86 -17.03 -6.92
CA ILE A 164 10.17 -16.47 -7.32
C ILE A 164 11.04 -17.54 -8.00
N THR A 165 10.94 -18.79 -7.55
CA THR A 165 11.39 -19.98 -8.29
C THR A 165 10.18 -20.77 -8.75
N ARG A 166 10.31 -21.55 -9.83
CA ARG A 166 9.23 -22.39 -10.38
C ARG A 166 8.52 -23.21 -9.29
N PRO A 167 7.25 -22.90 -8.97
CA PRO A 167 6.49 -23.70 -8.02
C PRO A 167 6.11 -25.06 -8.60
N ASP A 168 5.86 -26.04 -7.73
CA ASP A 168 5.36 -27.34 -8.16
C ASP A 168 3.94 -27.23 -8.74
N GLY A 169 3.68 -27.99 -9.80
CA GLY A 169 2.34 -28.13 -10.38
C GLY A 169 1.79 -26.89 -11.11
N VAL A 170 2.66 -25.97 -11.54
CA VAL A 170 2.28 -24.86 -12.45
C VAL A 170 2.50 -25.24 -13.91
N GLY A 171 1.60 -24.79 -14.79
CA GLY A 171 1.65 -25.12 -16.22
C GLY A 171 2.79 -24.42 -16.96
N HIS A 172 3.09 -23.19 -16.55
CA HIS A 172 4.11 -22.33 -17.14
C HIS A 172 4.84 -21.57 -16.03
N TRP A 173 6.14 -21.36 -16.22
CA TRP A 173 6.96 -20.49 -15.39
C TRP A 173 8.18 -20.03 -16.20
N GLU A 174 8.51 -18.74 -16.14
CA GLU A 174 9.69 -18.15 -16.77
C GLU A 174 10.08 -16.84 -16.06
N THR A 175 11.26 -16.32 -16.37
CA THR A 175 11.73 -14.99 -15.94
C THR A 175 12.17 -14.19 -17.17
N PRO A 176 12.51 -12.89 -17.05
CA PRO A 176 13.10 -12.14 -18.16
C PRO A 176 14.41 -12.74 -18.71
N PHE A 177 15.05 -13.63 -17.95
CA PHE A 177 16.37 -14.19 -18.24
C PHE A 177 16.34 -15.69 -18.58
N ILE A 178 15.30 -16.40 -18.15
CA ILE A 178 15.16 -17.86 -18.25
C ILE A 178 13.78 -18.16 -18.85
N ASP A 179 13.74 -18.85 -19.99
CA ASP A 179 12.45 -19.28 -20.57
C ASP A 179 11.85 -20.50 -19.86
N HIS A 180 10.68 -20.90 -20.34
CA HIS A 180 9.94 -22.07 -19.85
C HIS A 180 10.74 -23.38 -19.84
N ASP A 181 11.63 -23.56 -20.83
CA ASP A 181 12.44 -24.76 -21.00
C ASP A 181 13.74 -24.71 -20.16
N GLY A 182 13.95 -23.60 -19.43
CA GLY A 182 15.13 -23.37 -18.61
C GLY A 182 16.33 -22.85 -19.40
N ALA A 183 16.16 -22.48 -20.66
CA ALA A 183 17.22 -21.88 -21.45
C ALA A 183 17.37 -20.39 -21.12
N ARG A 184 18.63 -19.95 -21.04
CA ARG A 184 18.95 -18.53 -20.85
C ARG A 184 18.63 -17.77 -22.14
N THR A 185 17.62 -16.91 -22.09
CA THR A 185 17.15 -16.10 -23.24
C THR A 185 17.86 -14.75 -23.33
N ARG A 186 18.39 -14.26 -22.21
CA ARG A 186 19.28 -13.09 -22.15
C ARG A 186 20.56 -13.47 -21.40
N ARG A 187 21.71 -12.97 -21.90
CA ARG A 187 22.95 -12.92 -21.13
C ARG A 187 22.99 -11.58 -20.44
N CYS A 188 23.08 -11.58 -19.12
CA CYS A 188 23.40 -10.37 -18.39
C CYS A 188 24.75 -9.82 -18.85
N GLU A 189 24.79 -8.52 -19.15
CA GLU A 189 26.07 -7.81 -19.23
C GLU A 189 26.67 -7.75 -17.81
N ASP A 190 27.99 -7.55 -17.66
CA ASP A 190 28.70 -7.55 -16.36
C ASP A 190 28.19 -6.48 -15.33
N HIS A 191 27.15 -5.73 -15.70
CA HIS A 191 26.47 -4.72 -14.89
C HIS A 191 24.96 -4.95 -14.74
N ASP A 192 24.41 -6.00 -15.35
CA ASP A 192 23.00 -6.32 -15.20
C ASP A 192 22.71 -6.91 -13.82
N PRO A 193 21.63 -6.48 -13.15
CA PRO A 193 21.23 -6.96 -11.84
C PRO A 193 20.57 -8.34 -11.91
N GLU A 194 21.24 -9.34 -12.49
CA GLU A 194 20.76 -10.74 -12.53
C GLU A 194 20.41 -11.24 -11.11
N ASP A 195 21.05 -10.67 -10.07
CA ASP A 195 20.85 -10.99 -8.67
C ASP A 195 19.81 -10.12 -7.92
N THR A 196 19.16 -9.15 -8.58
CA THR A 196 18.17 -8.27 -7.91
C THR A 196 16.88 -7.99 -8.70
N ASP A 197 16.66 -8.63 -9.84
CA ASP A 197 15.34 -8.61 -10.51
C ASP A 197 14.63 -9.95 -10.27
N ALA A 198 13.66 -9.94 -9.36
CA ALA A 198 12.85 -11.11 -9.04
C ALA A 198 11.56 -11.20 -9.88
N SER A 199 11.51 -10.60 -11.07
CA SER A 199 10.35 -10.68 -11.95
C SER A 199 10.18 -12.09 -12.54
N TYR A 200 8.94 -12.57 -12.64
CA TYR A 200 8.61 -13.86 -13.24
C TYR A 200 7.18 -13.89 -13.80
N LEU A 201 6.95 -14.80 -14.74
CA LEU A 201 5.63 -15.14 -15.25
C LEU A 201 5.27 -16.52 -14.73
N VAL A 202 4.02 -16.73 -14.31
CA VAL A 202 3.54 -18.04 -13.86
C VAL A 202 2.10 -18.30 -14.28
N GLU A 203 1.81 -19.56 -14.61
CA GLU A 203 0.44 -20.03 -14.90
C GLU A 203 -0.10 -20.89 -13.75
N PRO A 204 -0.77 -20.29 -12.74
CA PRO A 204 -1.33 -21.03 -11.62
C PRO A 204 -2.60 -21.81 -11.99
N GLN A 205 -3.40 -21.28 -12.92
CA GLN A 205 -4.64 -21.90 -13.40
C GLN A 205 -4.55 -21.96 -14.91
N ASP A 206 -5.14 -22.97 -15.53
CA ASP A 206 -5.22 -23.03 -16.99
C ASP A 206 -5.86 -21.75 -17.54
N GLY A 207 -5.14 -21.08 -18.42
CA GLY A 207 -5.58 -19.85 -19.06
C GLY A 207 -5.30 -18.56 -18.28
N LEU A 208 -4.73 -18.61 -17.07
CA LEU A 208 -4.41 -17.42 -16.26
C LEU A 208 -2.89 -17.26 -16.13
N TRP A 209 -2.36 -16.15 -16.63
CA TRP A 209 -0.97 -15.76 -16.45
C TRP A 209 -0.85 -14.61 -15.44
N LEU A 210 0.01 -14.82 -14.45
CA LEU A 210 0.41 -13.77 -13.51
C LEU A 210 1.80 -13.28 -13.91
N LEU A 211 1.89 -12.02 -14.33
CA LEU A 211 3.14 -11.33 -14.62
C LEU A 211 3.57 -10.56 -13.37
N MET A 212 4.47 -11.15 -12.62
CA MET A 212 4.98 -10.64 -11.35
C MET A 212 6.23 -9.81 -11.63
N LEU A 213 6.17 -8.52 -11.34
CA LEU A 213 7.20 -7.54 -11.70
C LEU A 213 7.84 -7.01 -10.41
N ASP A 214 9.16 -7.19 -10.30
CA ASP A 214 9.98 -6.59 -9.25
C ASP A 214 10.38 -5.17 -9.66
N ALA A 215 9.65 -4.20 -9.12
CA ALA A 215 9.86 -2.79 -9.41
C ALA A 215 10.75 -2.08 -8.37
N ASN A 216 11.44 -2.82 -7.49
CA ASN A 216 12.40 -2.23 -6.56
C ASN A 216 13.69 -1.83 -7.27
N VAL A 217 14.04 -0.55 -7.24
CA VAL A 217 15.32 -0.03 -7.75
C VAL A 217 16.14 0.53 -6.60
N PHE A 218 17.40 0.09 -6.48
CA PHE A 218 18.30 0.52 -5.42
C PHE A 218 19.37 1.49 -5.91
N TYR A 219 19.79 2.42 -5.06
CA TYR A 219 20.88 3.35 -5.33
C TYR A 219 21.69 3.61 -4.06
N ARG A 220 22.93 4.09 -4.21
CA ARG A 220 23.75 4.51 -3.07
C ARG A 220 23.57 6.00 -2.79
N LEU A 221 23.29 6.33 -1.53
CA LEU A 221 23.37 7.69 -0.98
C LEU A 221 24.25 7.66 0.27
N ASP A 222 25.30 8.48 0.30
CA ASP A 222 26.27 8.56 1.40
C ASP A 222 26.84 7.19 1.84
N GLY A 223 27.08 6.31 0.86
CA GLY A 223 27.61 4.97 1.08
C GLY A 223 26.60 3.92 1.55
N LEU A 224 25.33 4.31 1.77
CA LEU A 224 24.23 3.41 2.15
C LEU A 224 23.31 3.12 0.97
N TRP A 225 22.80 1.89 0.90
CA TRP A 225 21.80 1.52 -0.09
C TRP A 225 20.42 2.03 0.32
N GLN A 226 19.73 2.61 -0.65
CA GLN A 226 18.36 3.10 -0.52
C GLN A 226 17.53 2.60 -1.70
N VAL A 227 16.25 2.39 -1.45
CA VAL A 227 15.26 2.04 -2.47
C VAL A 227 14.63 3.30 -3.06
N ARG A 228 14.42 3.32 -4.37
CA ARG A 228 13.71 4.38 -5.08
C ARG A 228 12.21 4.10 -5.09
N SER A 229 11.56 4.38 -3.96
CA SER A 229 10.12 4.18 -3.79
C SER A 229 9.26 5.31 -4.37
N ASN A 230 9.88 6.44 -4.72
CA ASN A 230 9.20 7.56 -5.41
C ASN A 230 9.34 7.38 -6.91
N ALA A 231 8.24 7.56 -7.65
CA ALA A 231 8.19 7.40 -9.11
C ALA A 231 8.92 6.13 -9.60
N ALA A 232 8.66 5.00 -8.93
CA ALA A 232 9.48 3.79 -9.07
C ALA A 232 9.61 3.32 -10.53
N TRP A 233 8.52 3.33 -11.29
CA TRP A 233 8.53 2.92 -12.70
C TRP A 233 9.41 3.80 -13.59
N ASP A 234 9.55 5.10 -13.31
CA ASP A 234 10.48 5.96 -14.04
C ASP A 234 11.93 5.48 -13.85
N HIS A 235 12.25 4.98 -12.66
CA HIS A 235 13.56 4.43 -12.35
C HIS A 235 13.76 3.01 -12.88
N VAL A 236 12.72 2.18 -12.85
CA VAL A 236 12.75 0.83 -13.44
C VAL A 236 13.03 0.94 -14.92
N LEU A 237 12.28 1.76 -15.66
CA LEU A 237 12.45 1.88 -17.11
C LEU A 237 13.80 2.51 -17.49
N ALA A 238 14.34 3.41 -16.67
CA ALA A 238 15.67 3.98 -16.90
C ALA A 238 16.81 2.97 -16.66
N GLN A 239 16.65 2.03 -15.72
CA GLN A 239 17.71 1.07 -15.36
C GLN A 239 17.56 -0.31 -16.00
N ARG A 240 16.33 -0.73 -16.28
CA ARG A 240 15.95 -2.04 -16.80
C ARG A 240 15.04 -1.88 -18.02
N PRO A 241 15.46 -1.17 -19.09
CA PRO A 241 14.60 -0.94 -20.26
C PRO A 241 14.15 -2.25 -20.91
N TYR A 242 14.94 -3.32 -20.74
CA TYR A 242 14.65 -4.67 -21.20
C TYR A 242 13.30 -5.22 -20.70
N ILE A 243 12.76 -4.69 -19.61
CA ILE A 243 11.48 -5.13 -19.03
C ILE A 243 10.32 -4.81 -19.98
N LEU A 244 10.38 -3.72 -20.74
CA LEU A 244 9.35 -3.37 -21.72
C LEU A 244 9.28 -4.40 -22.84
N ASP A 245 10.44 -4.82 -23.36
CA ASP A 245 10.50 -5.86 -24.39
C ASP A 245 9.91 -7.18 -23.89
N TRP A 246 10.19 -7.53 -22.63
CA TRP A 246 9.66 -8.77 -22.03
C TRP A 246 8.16 -8.66 -21.77
N ILE A 247 7.66 -7.55 -21.26
CA ILE A 247 6.21 -7.29 -21.13
C ILE A 247 5.52 -7.40 -22.49
N ALA A 248 6.12 -6.84 -23.55
CA ALA A 248 5.60 -6.92 -24.91
C ALA A 248 5.52 -8.35 -25.44
N ASP A 249 6.60 -9.12 -25.31
CA ASP A 249 6.63 -10.54 -25.69
C ASP A 249 5.59 -11.37 -24.92
N VAL A 250 5.53 -11.21 -23.59
CA VAL A 250 4.54 -11.89 -22.74
C VAL A 250 3.12 -11.53 -23.15
N SER A 251 2.85 -10.24 -23.42
CA SER A 251 1.53 -9.75 -23.82
C SER A 251 1.11 -10.29 -25.18
N GLU A 252 2.01 -10.30 -26.17
CA GLU A 252 1.75 -10.87 -27.49
C GLU A 252 1.46 -12.38 -27.40
N ARG A 253 2.28 -13.12 -26.62
CA ARG A 253 2.06 -14.55 -26.41
C ARG A 253 0.75 -14.83 -25.69
N ALA A 254 0.41 -14.06 -24.66
CA ALA A 254 -0.84 -14.19 -23.95
C ALA A 254 -2.04 -14.01 -24.89
N GLN A 255 -2.01 -12.97 -25.73
CA GLN A 255 -3.05 -12.73 -26.73
C GLN A 255 -3.16 -13.88 -27.72
N ARG A 256 -2.04 -14.32 -28.30
CA ARG A 256 -2.01 -15.43 -29.29
C ARG A 256 -2.52 -16.75 -28.69
N MET A 257 -2.24 -16.99 -27.41
CA MET A 257 -2.61 -18.21 -26.70
C MET A 257 -3.96 -18.11 -25.99
N GLY A 258 -4.66 -16.97 -26.07
CA GLY A 258 -5.93 -16.74 -25.37
C GLY A 258 -5.79 -16.78 -23.84
N LYS A 259 -4.62 -16.41 -23.30
CA LYS A 259 -4.37 -16.33 -21.86
C LYS A 259 -4.87 -15.00 -21.30
N THR A 260 -5.42 -15.06 -20.10
CA THR A 260 -5.71 -13.87 -19.30
C THR A 260 -4.44 -13.44 -18.58
N LEU A 261 -3.84 -12.33 -19.02
CA LEU A 261 -2.64 -11.76 -18.42
C LEU A 261 -3.00 -10.69 -17.37
N LEU A 262 -2.57 -10.91 -16.13
CA LEU A 262 -2.67 -9.95 -15.04
C LEU A 262 -1.25 -9.57 -14.58
N ALA A 263 -0.93 -8.28 -14.57
CA ALA A 263 0.37 -7.79 -14.13
C ALA A 263 0.32 -7.26 -12.69
N PHE A 264 1.40 -7.47 -11.95
CA PHE A 264 1.51 -7.15 -10.53
C PHE A 264 2.85 -6.51 -10.25
N SER A 265 2.86 -5.31 -9.71
CA SER A 265 4.05 -4.72 -9.09
C SER A 265 3.66 -3.97 -7.84
N HIS A 266 4.57 -3.87 -6.88
CA HIS A 266 4.26 -3.19 -5.62
C HIS A 266 3.88 -1.71 -5.83
N TYR A 267 4.55 -1.03 -6.78
CA TYR A 267 4.33 0.39 -7.06
C TYR A 267 3.25 0.62 -8.14
N PRO A 268 2.48 1.72 -8.06
CA PRO A 268 1.45 2.00 -9.05
C PRO A 268 2.04 2.28 -10.43
N ALA A 269 1.43 1.70 -11.47
CA ALA A 269 1.80 1.91 -12.88
C ALA A 269 1.09 3.13 -13.51
N LEU A 270 0.13 3.73 -12.79
CA LEU A 270 -0.54 4.98 -13.12
C LEU A 270 -0.62 5.89 -11.90
N PRO A 271 -0.69 7.22 -12.06
CA PRO A 271 -1.13 8.09 -10.98
C PRO A 271 -2.51 7.67 -10.46
N LEU A 272 -2.65 7.53 -9.14
CA LEU A 272 -3.85 6.95 -8.50
C LEU A 272 -5.05 7.92 -8.40
N ALA A 273 -4.90 9.13 -8.94
CA ALA A 273 -5.97 10.09 -9.15
C ALA A 273 -5.58 10.95 -10.35
N MET A 274 -6.49 11.16 -11.30
CA MET A 274 -6.23 11.89 -12.53
C MET A 274 -7.36 12.87 -12.85
N THR A 275 -7.01 13.94 -13.55
CA THR A 275 -7.96 14.92 -14.09
C THR A 275 -7.44 15.43 -15.44
N VAL A 276 -8.20 16.31 -16.08
CA VAL A 276 -7.81 16.96 -17.34
C VAL A 276 -7.59 18.44 -17.10
N GLU A 277 -6.40 18.94 -17.43
CA GLU A 277 -6.05 20.36 -17.40
C GLU A 277 -5.60 20.81 -18.78
N SER A 278 -6.24 21.87 -19.31
CA SER A 278 -5.96 22.40 -20.66
C SER A 278 -6.01 21.34 -21.77
N GLY A 279 -6.88 20.33 -21.62
CA GLY A 279 -7.03 19.22 -22.58
C GLY A 279 -6.00 18.10 -22.42
N LEU A 280 -5.11 18.17 -21.42
CA LEU A 280 -4.10 17.15 -21.15
C LEU A 280 -4.41 16.39 -19.86
N PRO A 281 -4.22 15.06 -19.83
CA PRO A 281 -4.31 14.28 -18.60
C PRO A 281 -3.20 14.68 -17.63
N VAL A 282 -3.54 14.86 -16.36
CA VAL A 282 -2.60 15.17 -15.29
C VAL A 282 -2.99 14.43 -14.00
N ALA A 283 -2.02 14.19 -13.12
CA ALA A 283 -2.29 13.61 -11.81
C ALA A 283 -3.00 14.62 -10.89
N ALA A 284 -4.09 14.21 -10.26
CA ALA A 284 -4.91 15.03 -9.37
C ALA A 284 -4.62 14.72 -7.90
N CYS A 285 -3.47 15.15 -7.40
CA CYS A 285 -3.06 14.89 -6.02
C CYS A 285 -2.24 16.03 -5.38
N THR A 286 -1.99 15.91 -4.07
CA THR A 286 -1.14 16.86 -3.35
C THR A 286 0.32 16.73 -3.81
N PRO A 287 1.16 17.77 -3.67
CA PRO A 287 2.54 17.74 -4.16
C PRO A 287 3.37 16.58 -3.59
N ASP A 288 3.13 16.19 -2.35
CA ASP A 288 3.85 15.08 -1.73
C ASP A 288 3.42 13.73 -2.29
N TRP A 289 2.12 13.54 -2.49
CA TRP A 289 1.57 12.34 -3.13
C TRP A 289 2.07 12.18 -4.57
N LEU A 290 2.16 13.30 -5.31
CA LEU A 290 2.63 13.32 -6.70
C LEU A 290 4.04 12.72 -6.86
N LYS A 291 4.93 12.95 -5.89
CA LYS A 291 6.30 12.39 -5.92
C LYS A 291 6.32 10.86 -5.92
N ARG A 292 5.26 10.22 -5.41
CA ARG A 292 5.14 8.76 -5.33
C ARG A 292 4.53 8.16 -6.60
N MET A 293 3.92 8.97 -7.45
CA MET A 293 3.26 8.51 -8.67
C MET A 293 4.28 8.34 -9.81
N PRO A 294 4.08 7.40 -10.74
CA PRO A 294 4.89 7.32 -11.96
C PRO A 294 4.58 8.51 -12.87
N SER A 295 5.51 8.84 -13.78
CA SER A 295 5.22 9.75 -14.87
C SER A 295 4.20 9.16 -15.83
N LEU A 296 3.47 10.03 -16.55
CA LEU A 296 2.57 9.60 -17.62
C LEU A 296 3.35 9.02 -18.83
N GLU A 297 4.62 9.37 -18.98
CA GLU A 297 5.50 8.79 -20.00
C GLU A 297 5.77 7.31 -19.71
N SER A 298 6.21 6.98 -18.50
CA SER A 298 6.38 5.58 -18.07
C SER A 298 5.07 4.80 -18.12
N SER A 299 3.97 5.43 -17.70
CA SER A 299 2.63 4.83 -17.78
C SER A 299 2.24 4.46 -19.21
N ARG A 300 2.53 5.34 -20.17
CA ARG A 300 2.27 5.09 -21.60
C ARG A 300 3.18 4.01 -22.16
N ALA A 301 4.47 4.04 -21.85
CA ALA A 301 5.42 3.01 -22.31
C ALA A 301 4.99 1.60 -21.88
N LEU A 302 4.48 1.48 -20.65
CA LEU A 302 3.91 0.25 -20.11
C LEU A 302 2.63 -0.19 -20.86
N ALA A 303 1.73 0.75 -21.16
CA ALA A 303 0.53 0.48 -21.93
C ALA A 303 0.85 0.06 -23.38
N GLU A 304 1.80 0.73 -24.02
CA GLU A 304 2.29 0.43 -25.38
C GLU A 304 2.98 -0.94 -25.46
N ALA A 305 3.64 -1.38 -24.37
CA ALA A 305 4.15 -2.74 -24.23
C ALA A 305 3.03 -3.79 -24.05
N GLY A 306 1.76 -3.40 -24.07
CA GLY A 306 0.62 -4.32 -24.01
C GLY A 306 0.13 -4.63 -22.58
N MET A 307 0.68 -3.99 -21.55
CA MET A 307 0.17 -4.15 -20.20
C MET A 307 -1.20 -3.45 -20.07
N ARG A 308 -2.25 -4.25 -19.88
CA ARG A 308 -3.63 -3.75 -19.74
C ARG A 308 -4.11 -3.73 -18.30
N TRP A 309 -4.00 -4.85 -17.59
CA TRP A 309 -4.47 -4.99 -16.22
C TRP A 309 -3.29 -5.05 -15.26
N HIS A 310 -3.16 -4.03 -14.42
CA HIS A 310 -2.11 -3.92 -13.43
C HIS A 310 -2.70 -3.78 -12.03
N PHE A 311 -2.10 -4.45 -11.05
CA PHE A 311 -2.44 -4.34 -9.64
C PHE A 311 -1.25 -3.77 -8.88
N SER A 312 -1.50 -2.78 -8.01
CA SER A 312 -0.48 -2.11 -7.20
C SER A 312 -0.81 -2.05 -5.72
N GLY A 313 0.20 -2.04 -4.86
CA GLY A 313 0.11 -1.75 -3.42
C GLY A 313 0.68 -0.37 -3.08
N HIS A 314 1.58 -0.33 -2.09
CA HIS A 314 2.46 0.77 -1.66
C HIS A 314 1.78 1.99 -1.04
N MET A 315 0.67 2.43 -1.62
CA MET A 315 -0.01 3.67 -1.26
C MET A 315 -1.08 3.48 -0.18
N HIS A 316 -1.43 2.22 0.12
CA HIS A 316 -2.46 1.84 1.09
C HIS A 316 -3.82 2.46 0.78
N VAL A 317 -4.19 2.46 -0.51
CA VAL A 317 -5.46 2.99 -0.98
C VAL A 317 -6.21 1.95 -1.80
N ALA A 318 -7.53 2.04 -1.80
CA ALA A 318 -8.42 1.30 -2.68
C ALA A 318 -8.83 2.20 -3.85
N GLY A 319 -8.64 1.73 -5.08
CA GLY A 319 -9.11 2.47 -6.24
C GLY A 319 -8.83 1.82 -7.58
N ARG A 320 -9.49 2.34 -8.61
CA ARG A 320 -9.29 1.99 -10.01
C ARG A 320 -9.02 3.26 -10.79
N VAL A 321 -7.93 3.29 -11.55
CA VAL A 321 -7.64 4.35 -12.52
C VAL A 321 -7.39 3.72 -13.88
N GLU A 322 -7.87 4.35 -14.93
CA GLU A 322 -7.73 3.89 -16.31
C GLU A 322 -7.28 5.04 -17.19
N TRP A 323 -6.22 4.82 -17.96
CA TRP A 323 -5.69 5.78 -18.90
C TRP A 323 -4.87 5.07 -19.99
N ASP A 324 -5.08 5.48 -21.24
CA ASP A 324 -4.34 4.98 -22.42
C ASP A 324 -4.39 3.45 -22.59
N GLY A 325 -5.51 2.82 -22.19
CA GLY A 325 -5.69 1.37 -22.25
C GLY A 325 -5.09 0.57 -21.08
N LEU A 326 -4.31 1.22 -20.20
CA LEU A 326 -3.82 0.65 -18.95
C LEU A 326 -4.82 0.91 -17.82
N ILE A 327 -5.11 -0.12 -17.04
CA ILE A 327 -5.94 -0.09 -15.84
C ILE A 327 -5.07 -0.44 -14.65
N ASN A 328 -5.01 0.46 -13.67
CA ASN A 328 -4.35 0.21 -12.39
C ASN A 328 -5.40 0.02 -11.28
N ILE A 329 -5.39 -1.15 -10.66
CA ILE A 329 -6.14 -1.47 -9.45
C ILE A 329 -5.21 -1.26 -8.24
N ALA A 330 -5.45 -0.20 -7.47
CA ALA A 330 -4.77 0.01 -6.19
C ALA A 330 -5.42 -0.86 -5.13
N VAL A 331 -4.70 -1.88 -4.67
CA VAL A 331 -5.16 -2.86 -3.69
C VAL A 331 -5.00 -2.25 -2.29
N PRO A 332 -6.07 -2.20 -1.47
CA PRO A 332 -5.96 -1.71 -0.11
C PRO A 332 -5.06 -2.63 0.73
N SER A 333 -4.44 -2.04 1.76
CA SER A 333 -3.71 -2.79 2.78
C SER A 333 -4.68 -3.32 3.84
N PRO A 334 -4.45 -4.53 4.40
CA PRO A 334 -5.14 -4.98 5.60
C PRO A 334 -4.90 -4.08 6.82
N VAL A 335 -3.79 -3.34 6.88
CA VAL A 335 -3.32 -2.59 8.07
C VAL A 335 -3.43 -1.08 7.95
N ALA A 336 -4.23 -0.58 7.02
CA ALA A 336 -4.51 0.85 6.87
C ALA A 336 -5.91 1.03 6.32
N TYR A 337 -6.60 2.12 6.68
CA TYR A 337 -7.95 2.38 6.18
C TYR A 337 -7.96 2.40 4.63
N PRO A 338 -8.89 1.66 3.96
CA PRO A 338 -10.11 1.06 4.50
C PRO A 338 -9.98 -0.33 5.15
N GLY A 339 -8.81 -0.96 5.12
CA GLY A 339 -8.60 -2.34 5.54
C GLY A 339 -9.21 -3.29 4.51
N GLY A 340 -8.41 -4.12 3.83
CA GLY A 340 -9.00 -5.03 2.86
C GLY A 340 -8.02 -5.72 1.92
N TYR A 341 -8.59 -6.28 0.86
CA TYR A 341 -7.89 -6.92 -0.25
C TYR A 341 -8.78 -6.92 -1.51
N VAL A 342 -8.30 -7.45 -2.64
CA VAL A 342 -9.08 -7.54 -3.88
C VAL A 342 -9.32 -9.00 -4.28
N VAL A 343 -10.56 -9.31 -4.70
CA VAL A 343 -10.90 -10.56 -5.37
C VAL A 343 -11.09 -10.29 -6.86
N VAL A 344 -10.39 -11.04 -7.70
CA VAL A 344 -10.49 -10.97 -9.16
C VAL A 344 -11.26 -12.17 -9.66
N THR A 345 -12.31 -11.95 -10.45
CA THR A 345 -13.09 -13.01 -11.12
C THR A 345 -13.30 -12.70 -12.60
N GLY A 346 -13.48 -13.74 -13.40
CA GLY A 346 -13.80 -13.60 -14.83
C GLY A 346 -12.71 -14.15 -15.77
N ASP A 347 -12.62 -13.55 -16.95
CA ASP A 347 -11.64 -13.79 -18.01
C ASP A 347 -11.09 -12.44 -18.52
N TYR A 348 -10.12 -12.46 -19.44
CA TYR A 348 -9.43 -11.25 -19.93
C TYR A 348 -10.37 -10.14 -20.43
N GLU A 349 -11.52 -10.48 -21.01
CA GLU A 349 -12.47 -9.48 -21.54
C GLU A 349 -13.42 -8.96 -20.46
N ASN A 350 -13.80 -9.81 -19.51
CA ASN A 350 -14.81 -9.52 -18.49
C ASN A 350 -14.25 -9.74 -17.07
N LEU A 351 -13.21 -8.98 -16.72
CA LEU A 351 -12.65 -8.96 -15.37
C LEU A 351 -13.50 -8.13 -14.41
N ASP A 352 -13.92 -8.77 -13.32
CA ASP A 352 -14.51 -8.12 -12.15
C ASP A 352 -13.49 -8.09 -11.00
N CYS A 353 -13.34 -6.92 -10.39
CA CYS A 353 -12.45 -6.66 -9.27
C CYS A 353 -13.27 -6.19 -8.07
N GLU A 354 -13.55 -7.11 -7.14
CA GLU A 354 -14.25 -6.82 -5.90
C GLU A 354 -13.26 -6.34 -4.84
N PHE A 355 -13.46 -5.13 -4.31
CA PHE A 355 -12.72 -4.62 -3.16
C PHE A 355 -13.37 -5.12 -1.89
N VAL A 356 -12.74 -6.05 -1.19
CA VAL A 356 -13.28 -6.63 0.04
C VAL A 356 -12.78 -5.83 1.23
N ARG A 357 -13.71 -5.27 2.03
CA ARG A 357 -13.37 -4.57 3.27
C ARG A 357 -13.23 -5.52 4.45
N LEU A 358 -12.25 -5.22 5.30
CA LEU A 358 -12.04 -5.92 6.55
C LEU A 358 -12.75 -5.20 7.70
N LYS A 359 -13.99 -5.61 7.98
CA LYS A 359 -14.76 -5.05 9.09
C LYS A 359 -14.28 -5.55 10.46
N GLU A 360 -14.05 -6.86 10.54
CA GLU A 360 -13.68 -7.57 11.77
C GLU A 360 -12.32 -8.23 11.59
N ALA A 361 -11.50 -8.22 12.64
CA ALA A 361 -10.22 -8.93 12.69
C ALA A 361 -10.04 -9.54 14.09
N PRO A 362 -10.52 -10.77 14.35
CA PRO A 362 -10.47 -11.36 15.68
C PRO A 362 -9.07 -11.30 16.31
N GLY A 363 -8.99 -10.65 17.48
CA GLY A 363 -7.74 -10.44 18.22
C GLY A 363 -6.94 -9.19 17.83
N PHE A 364 -7.48 -8.27 17.02
CA PHE A 364 -6.80 -6.99 16.71
C PHE A 364 -6.51 -6.17 17.97
N ASP A 365 -7.31 -6.31 19.02
CA ASP A 365 -7.19 -5.59 20.29
C ASP A 365 -6.12 -6.17 21.24
N THR A 366 -5.31 -7.15 20.78
CA THR A 366 -4.24 -7.78 21.60
C THR A 366 -3.31 -6.75 22.25
N ALA A 367 -3.00 -5.65 21.57
CA ALA A 367 -2.12 -4.60 22.09
C ALA A 367 -2.83 -3.53 22.94
N PHE A 368 -4.16 -3.55 23.05
CA PHE A 368 -4.92 -2.50 23.74
C PHE A 368 -4.55 -2.33 25.22
N PRO A 369 -4.29 -3.39 26.00
CA PRO A 369 -3.81 -3.24 27.38
C PRO A 369 -2.52 -2.41 27.47
N ALA A 370 -1.55 -2.69 26.60
CA ALA A 370 -0.29 -1.96 26.50
C ALA A 370 -0.50 -0.49 26.06
N TYR A 371 -1.32 -0.28 25.03
CA TYR A 371 -1.67 1.06 24.56
C TYR A 371 -2.37 1.91 25.64
N ARG A 372 -3.29 1.32 26.42
CA ARG A 372 -3.94 2.01 27.54
C ARG A 372 -2.96 2.36 28.65
N ALA A 373 -1.93 1.55 28.88
CA ALA A 373 -0.87 1.87 29.84
C ALA A 373 -0.06 3.09 29.36
N GLN A 374 0.27 3.15 28.08
CA GLN A 374 0.99 4.27 27.47
C GLN A 374 0.20 5.57 27.53
N LEU A 375 -1.11 5.54 27.22
CA LEU A 375 -1.99 6.71 27.35
C LEU A 375 -2.08 7.27 28.77
N ARG A 376 -1.88 6.45 29.81
CA ARG A 376 -1.86 6.94 31.20
C ARG A 376 -0.54 7.64 31.54
N SER A 377 0.52 7.36 30.79
CA SER A 377 1.87 7.88 31.03
C SER A 377 2.25 9.06 30.14
N ALA A 378 1.46 9.37 29.11
CA ALA A 378 1.70 10.46 28.17
C ALA A 378 0.38 11.09 27.72
N GLU A 379 0.36 12.40 27.54
CA GLU A 379 -0.76 13.07 26.87
C GLU A 379 -0.71 12.74 25.37
N MET A 380 -1.78 12.12 24.86
CA MET A 380 -1.92 11.81 23.43
C MET A 380 -3.26 12.36 22.91
N GLY A 381 -3.33 12.63 21.61
CA GLY A 381 -4.50 13.26 21.01
C GLY A 381 -5.75 12.36 20.97
N ASP A 382 -6.92 12.98 20.78
CA ASP A 382 -8.24 12.35 20.78
C ASP A 382 -8.36 11.12 19.87
N ALA A 383 -7.66 11.11 18.72
CA ALA A 383 -7.66 9.97 17.81
C ALA A 383 -7.16 8.68 18.48
N CYS A 384 -6.20 8.77 19.40
CA CYS A 384 -5.69 7.62 20.15
C CYS A 384 -6.77 7.06 21.09
N HIS A 385 -7.51 7.93 21.77
CA HIS A 385 -8.62 7.54 22.63
C HIS A 385 -9.76 6.91 21.82
N GLN A 386 -10.09 7.47 20.65
CA GLN A 386 -11.09 6.92 19.74
C GLN A 386 -10.68 5.54 19.22
N ALA A 387 -9.40 5.36 18.84
CA ALA A 387 -8.89 4.08 18.38
C ALA A 387 -9.04 2.99 19.46
N LEU A 388 -8.67 3.27 20.72
CA LEU A 388 -8.84 2.31 21.80
C LEU A 388 -10.29 2.14 22.29
N ALA A 389 -11.22 2.97 21.83
CA ALA A 389 -12.65 2.83 22.08
C ALA A 389 -13.39 2.13 20.93
N ALA A 390 -12.70 1.80 19.84
CA ALA A 390 -13.30 1.15 18.67
C ALA A 390 -13.87 -0.23 19.03
N ALA A 391 -15.07 -0.51 18.54
CA ALA A 391 -15.77 -1.77 18.78
C ALA A 391 -15.39 -2.86 17.77
N ASP A 392 -14.96 -2.46 16.56
CA ASP A 392 -14.56 -3.33 15.46
C ASP A 392 -13.30 -2.79 14.78
N TYR A 393 -12.72 -3.61 13.90
CA TYR A 393 -11.45 -3.30 13.26
C TYR A 393 -11.56 -2.11 12.28
N GLU A 394 -12.66 -2.02 11.54
CA GLU A 394 -12.90 -0.87 10.66
C GLU A 394 -12.94 0.44 11.45
N SER A 395 -13.64 0.48 12.58
CA SER A 395 -13.71 1.66 13.45
C SER A 395 -12.34 2.04 14.01
N PHE A 396 -11.50 1.05 14.33
CA PHE A 396 -10.11 1.27 14.74
C PHE A 396 -9.28 1.93 13.63
N LEU A 397 -9.32 1.37 12.41
CA LEU A 397 -8.61 1.95 11.26
C LEU A 397 -9.13 3.34 10.89
N ARG A 398 -10.43 3.61 11.03
CA ARG A 398 -11.00 4.96 10.83
C ARG A 398 -10.46 5.97 11.84
N ALA A 399 -10.37 5.59 13.12
CA ALA A 399 -9.81 6.46 14.15
C ALA A 399 -8.31 6.71 13.93
N HIS A 400 -7.56 5.66 13.54
CA HIS A 400 -6.15 5.77 13.13
C HIS A 400 -5.99 6.74 11.95
N GLN A 401 -6.78 6.58 10.88
CA GLN A 401 -6.75 7.44 9.70
C GLN A 401 -7.04 8.91 10.06
N ARG A 402 -8.00 9.19 10.96
CA ARG A 402 -8.23 10.55 11.46
C ARG A 402 -7.00 11.12 12.17
N GLY A 403 -6.32 10.30 12.96
CA GLY A 403 -5.04 10.66 13.58
C GLY A 403 -3.99 11.05 12.55
N ILE A 404 -3.82 10.25 11.50
CA ILE A 404 -2.87 10.54 10.40
C ILE A 404 -3.26 11.79 9.62
N ILE A 405 -4.55 11.99 9.35
CA ILE A 405 -5.06 13.19 8.70
C ILE A 405 -4.68 14.44 9.50
N ALA A 406 -4.97 14.43 10.80
CA ALA A 406 -4.74 15.58 11.67
C ALA A 406 -3.25 15.84 11.94
N ALA A 407 -2.47 14.79 12.22
CA ALA A 407 -1.07 14.93 12.63
C ALA A 407 -0.08 15.06 11.47
N LYS A 408 -0.42 14.48 10.29
CA LYS A 408 0.53 14.36 9.18
C LYS A 408 0.02 14.98 7.89
N ASN A 409 -1.17 14.60 7.41
CA ASN A 409 -1.60 15.05 6.08
C ASN A 409 -1.96 16.54 6.07
N ILE A 410 -2.80 17.00 6.99
CA ILE A 410 -3.22 18.40 7.00
C ILE A 410 -2.03 19.36 7.18
N PRO A 411 -1.13 19.17 8.17
CA PRO A 411 0.01 20.05 8.37
C PRO A 411 0.99 20.07 7.19
N LYS A 412 1.09 18.96 6.45
CA LYS A 412 2.04 18.81 5.34
C LYS A 412 1.50 19.31 4.01
N ASP A 413 0.23 19.03 3.71
CA ASP A 413 -0.35 19.27 2.39
C ASP A 413 -0.98 20.66 2.25
N TRP A 414 -1.34 21.32 3.37
CA TRP A 414 -2.07 22.60 3.36
C TRP A 414 -1.33 23.71 4.10
N PRO A 415 -1.44 24.97 3.67
CA PRO A 415 -0.70 26.07 4.29
C PRO A 415 -1.35 26.51 5.61
N PRO A 416 -0.60 27.12 6.55
CA PRO A 416 -1.08 27.49 7.89
C PRO A 416 -2.37 28.32 7.87
N GLU A 417 -2.53 29.21 6.90
CA GLU A 417 -3.71 30.06 6.76
C GLU A 417 -4.98 29.23 6.52
N LEU A 418 -4.89 28.10 5.82
CA LEU A 418 -6.03 27.19 5.64
C LEU A 418 -6.28 26.36 6.92
N GLN A 419 -5.21 26.03 7.65
CA GLN A 419 -5.27 25.24 8.88
C GLN A 419 -5.93 26.01 10.04
N GLU A 420 -5.76 27.33 10.12
CA GLU A 420 -6.45 28.18 11.12
C GLU A 420 -7.98 28.14 10.98
N HIS A 421 -8.48 27.74 9.82
CA HIS A 421 -9.90 27.71 9.49
C HIS A 421 -10.55 26.32 9.55
N LEU A 422 -9.87 25.28 10.05
CA LEU A 422 -10.40 23.90 10.05
C LEU A 422 -11.76 23.78 10.75
N ASP A 423 -11.97 24.50 11.86
CA ASP A 423 -13.24 24.51 12.59
C ASP A 423 -14.26 25.52 12.06
N THR A 424 -13.88 26.32 11.06
CA THR A 424 -14.74 27.37 10.50
C THR A 424 -15.81 26.76 9.58
N PRO A 425 -17.11 27.08 9.77
CA PRO A 425 -18.16 26.70 8.83
C PRO A 425 -17.92 27.28 7.44
N LEU A 426 -18.26 26.54 6.39
CA LEU A 426 -18.06 26.97 5.00
C LEU A 426 -18.74 28.31 4.67
N THR A 427 -19.86 28.65 5.30
CA THR A 427 -20.51 29.97 5.11
C THR A 427 -19.67 31.15 5.55
N GLN A 428 -18.72 30.97 6.46
CA GLN A 428 -17.85 32.03 6.98
C GLN A 428 -16.54 32.16 6.18
N LEU A 429 -16.31 31.25 5.23
CA LEU A 429 -15.15 31.26 4.33
C LEU A 429 -15.46 31.91 2.97
N SER A 430 -16.67 32.45 2.80
CA SER A 430 -17.18 32.98 1.54
C SER A 430 -16.44 34.22 1.03
N ASP A 431 -15.85 35.01 1.93
CA ASP A 431 -15.20 36.28 1.59
C ASP A 431 -13.88 36.08 0.81
N GLY A 432 -13.35 34.85 0.79
CA GLY A 432 -12.13 34.47 0.06
C GLY A 432 -12.33 33.53 -1.15
N ALA A 433 -13.52 32.97 -1.36
CA ALA A 433 -13.74 31.90 -2.35
C ALA A 433 -15.07 32.05 -3.12
N SER A 434 -15.04 32.69 -4.29
CA SER A 434 -16.24 32.88 -5.13
C SER A 434 -16.88 31.56 -5.59
N CYS A 435 -16.08 30.50 -5.77
CA CYS A 435 -16.58 29.16 -6.07
C CYS A 435 -17.45 28.58 -4.95
N LEU A 436 -17.16 28.92 -3.69
CA LEU A 436 -17.90 28.45 -2.53
C LEU A 436 -19.30 29.08 -2.44
N VAL A 437 -19.43 30.36 -2.79
CA VAL A 437 -20.73 31.06 -2.82
C VAL A 437 -21.68 30.38 -3.80
N GLY A 438 -21.20 30.03 -5.00
CA GLY A 438 -21.99 29.29 -5.99
C GLY A 438 -22.44 27.92 -5.48
N ALA A 439 -21.49 27.15 -4.92
CA ALA A 439 -21.76 25.82 -4.38
C ALA A 439 -22.75 25.84 -3.19
N LEU A 440 -22.65 26.82 -2.29
CA LEU A 440 -23.58 26.98 -1.17
C LEU A 440 -24.97 27.44 -1.61
N ARG A 441 -25.09 28.21 -2.71
CA ARG A 441 -26.41 28.52 -3.31
C ARG A 441 -27.05 27.27 -3.91
N PHE A 442 -26.25 26.43 -4.57
CA PHE A 442 -26.70 25.15 -5.10
C PHE A 442 -27.11 24.19 -3.97
N ARG A 443 -26.36 24.16 -2.86
CA ARG A 443 -26.63 23.31 -1.69
C ARG A 443 -26.51 24.04 -0.36
N PRO A 444 -27.56 24.78 0.04
CA PRO A 444 -27.57 25.55 1.28
C PRO A 444 -27.47 24.70 2.54
N ASP A 445 -27.87 23.43 2.47
CA ASP A 445 -27.78 22.48 3.58
C ASP A 445 -26.32 22.13 3.96
N MET A 446 -25.35 22.38 3.07
CA MET A 446 -23.92 22.23 3.36
C MET A 446 -23.30 23.44 4.07
N ALA A 447 -24.08 24.49 4.37
CA ALA A 447 -23.62 25.70 5.02
C ALA A 447 -22.86 25.49 6.35
N LYS A 448 -23.28 24.48 7.12
CA LYS A 448 -22.71 24.17 8.43
C LYS A 448 -21.52 23.21 8.38
N LEU A 449 -21.20 22.67 7.21
CA LEU A 449 -20.03 21.83 7.04
C LEU A 449 -18.79 22.66 7.39
N ARG A 450 -17.84 22.06 8.12
CA ARG A 450 -16.57 22.73 8.44
C ARG A 450 -15.50 22.39 7.40
N LEU A 451 -14.54 23.27 7.23
CA LEU A 451 -13.42 23.04 6.32
C LEU A 451 -12.65 21.74 6.66
N GLY A 452 -12.40 21.50 7.95
CA GLY A 452 -11.74 20.28 8.42
C GLY A 452 -12.50 19.01 8.05
N GLN A 453 -13.84 19.05 8.06
CA GLN A 453 -14.65 17.90 7.63
C GLN A 453 -14.57 17.65 6.11
N LEU A 454 -14.43 18.70 5.31
CA LEU A 454 -14.22 18.58 3.88
C LEU A 454 -12.83 17.99 3.58
N LEU A 455 -11.79 18.44 4.28
CA LEU A 455 -10.44 17.89 4.17
C LEU A 455 -10.36 16.43 4.66
N GLU A 456 -11.05 16.12 5.76
CA GLU A 456 -11.18 14.75 6.25
C GLU A 456 -11.81 13.85 5.17
N ASP A 457 -12.94 14.27 4.57
CA ASP A 457 -13.59 13.54 3.48
C ASP A 457 -12.65 13.34 2.28
N TYR A 458 -11.88 14.36 1.89
CA TYR A 458 -10.88 14.23 0.82
C TYR A 458 -9.92 13.07 1.07
N TYR A 459 -9.35 12.99 2.27
CA TYR A 459 -8.42 11.93 2.60
C TYR A 459 -9.09 10.56 2.75
N PHE A 460 -10.31 10.50 3.29
CA PHE A 460 -11.08 9.27 3.37
C PHE A 460 -11.47 8.74 1.99
N ILE A 461 -11.88 9.61 1.06
CA ILE A 461 -12.16 9.25 -0.33
C ILE A 461 -10.87 8.81 -1.03
N ARG A 462 -9.77 9.56 -0.87
CA ARG A 462 -8.46 9.20 -1.44
C ARG A 462 -8.01 7.80 -1.02
N SER A 463 -8.21 7.45 0.24
CA SER A 463 -7.81 6.14 0.77
C SER A 463 -8.81 5.02 0.46
N GLY A 464 -10.11 5.26 0.61
CA GLY A 464 -11.11 4.20 0.55
C GLY A 464 -11.91 4.10 -0.76
N GLY A 465 -11.62 4.96 -1.73
CA GLY A 465 -12.15 4.87 -3.10
C GLY A 465 -13.68 4.90 -3.18
N GLU A 466 -14.22 4.18 -4.16
CA GLU A 466 -15.63 4.23 -4.54
C GLU A 466 -16.58 3.87 -3.39
N GLU A 467 -16.23 2.88 -2.58
CA GLU A 467 -17.08 2.47 -1.46
C GLU A 467 -17.16 3.56 -0.37
N THR A 468 -16.09 4.35 -0.17
CA THR A 468 -16.14 5.50 0.74
C THR A 468 -17.00 6.62 0.15
N ILE A 469 -16.96 6.81 -1.16
CA ILE A 469 -17.85 7.74 -1.88
C ILE A 469 -19.32 7.32 -1.69
N ARG A 470 -19.63 6.02 -1.86
CA ARG A 470 -20.98 5.46 -1.67
C ARG A 470 -21.48 5.58 -0.24
N ALA A 471 -20.60 5.62 0.75
CA ALA A 471 -20.96 5.80 2.16
C ALA A 471 -21.28 7.26 2.54
N LEU A 472 -20.87 8.24 1.74
CA LEU A 472 -21.18 9.65 1.96
C LEU A 472 -22.61 9.98 1.48
N PRO A 473 -23.31 10.93 2.13
CA PRO A 473 -24.61 11.37 1.63
C PRO A 473 -24.52 11.85 0.18
N GLU A 474 -25.45 11.43 -0.70
CA GLU A 474 -25.49 11.89 -2.11
C GLU A 474 -25.40 13.40 -2.21
N GLY A 475 -26.03 14.08 -1.25
CA GLY A 475 -26.00 15.50 -1.17
C GLY A 475 -24.58 16.08 -0.99
N ARG A 476 -23.74 15.43 -0.19
CA ARG A 476 -22.37 15.85 0.07
C ARG A 476 -21.50 15.66 -1.18
N ILE A 477 -21.68 14.56 -1.89
CA ILE A 477 -21.02 14.28 -3.18
C ILE A 477 -21.39 15.30 -4.26
N ALA A 478 -22.68 15.60 -4.42
CA ALA A 478 -23.15 16.60 -5.39
C ALA A 478 -22.58 17.99 -5.10
N PHE A 479 -22.45 18.36 -3.83
CA PHE A 479 -21.82 19.61 -3.42
C PHE A 479 -20.33 19.64 -3.80
N TYR A 480 -19.58 18.57 -3.55
CA TYR A 480 -18.15 18.49 -3.88
C TYR A 480 -17.89 18.57 -5.39
N ARG A 481 -18.65 17.86 -6.22
CA ARG A 481 -18.54 17.96 -7.69
C ARG A 481 -18.81 19.37 -8.19
N HIS A 482 -19.86 20.02 -7.67
CA HIS A 482 -20.19 21.40 -8.04
C HIS A 482 -19.10 22.39 -7.59
N LEU A 483 -18.58 22.22 -6.38
CA LEU A 483 -17.52 23.06 -5.82
C LEU A 483 -16.24 22.97 -6.66
N GLY A 484 -15.81 21.76 -7.03
CA GLY A 484 -14.63 21.57 -7.88
C GLY A 484 -14.81 22.13 -9.29
N THR A 485 -15.98 21.95 -9.90
CA THR A 485 -16.32 22.54 -11.21
C THR A 485 -16.25 24.07 -11.16
N ALA A 486 -16.85 24.68 -10.14
CA ALA A 486 -16.80 26.13 -9.94
C ALA A 486 -15.39 26.64 -9.65
N ALA A 487 -14.58 25.88 -8.90
CA ALA A 487 -13.19 26.20 -8.63
C ALA A 487 -12.34 26.15 -9.91
N HIS A 488 -12.51 25.12 -10.75
CA HIS A 488 -11.83 25.00 -12.03
C HIS A 488 -12.22 26.14 -12.98
N ALA A 489 -13.52 26.44 -13.12
CA ALA A 489 -14.02 27.52 -13.97
C ALA A 489 -13.53 28.92 -13.54
N SER A 490 -13.17 29.11 -12.28
CA SER A 490 -12.66 30.39 -11.77
C SER A 490 -11.25 30.74 -12.26
N GLY A 491 -10.49 29.76 -12.79
CA GLY A 491 -9.09 29.94 -13.18
C GLY A 491 -8.12 30.19 -12.01
N LYS A 492 -8.59 30.14 -10.75
CA LYS A 492 -7.81 30.38 -9.53
C LYS A 492 -7.37 29.10 -8.83
N THR A 493 -7.09 28.02 -9.57
CA THR A 493 -6.72 26.71 -9.02
C THR A 493 -5.44 26.72 -8.17
N ASN A 494 -4.63 27.78 -8.27
CA ASN A 494 -3.47 28.00 -7.41
C ASN A 494 -3.82 28.42 -5.97
N GLN A 495 -5.05 28.87 -5.69
CA GLN A 495 -5.47 29.19 -4.33
C GLN A 495 -5.71 27.90 -3.54
N PRO A 496 -5.26 27.78 -2.27
CA PRO A 496 -5.32 26.53 -1.51
C PRO A 496 -6.72 25.90 -1.45
N PHE A 497 -7.74 26.70 -1.16
CA PHE A 497 -9.13 26.21 -1.10
C PHE A 497 -9.65 25.77 -2.48
N ALA A 498 -9.37 26.53 -3.54
CA ALA A 498 -9.78 26.17 -4.89
C ALA A 498 -9.07 24.89 -5.36
N ARG A 499 -7.78 24.76 -5.05
CA ARG A 499 -6.99 23.55 -5.32
C ARG A 499 -7.60 22.33 -4.62
N MET A 500 -7.88 22.45 -3.33
CA MET A 500 -8.54 21.41 -2.54
C MET A 500 -9.86 20.97 -3.17
N ALA A 501 -10.71 21.91 -3.58
CA ALA A 501 -11.97 21.61 -4.25
C ALA A 501 -11.78 20.85 -5.57
N VAL A 502 -10.78 21.22 -6.37
CA VAL A 502 -10.45 20.52 -7.62
C VAL A 502 -9.95 19.11 -7.34
N LEU A 503 -9.04 18.93 -6.36
CA LEU A 503 -8.52 17.62 -5.98
C LEU A 503 -9.62 16.70 -5.46
N LEU A 504 -10.53 17.23 -4.65
CA LEU A 504 -11.67 16.48 -4.14
C LEU A 504 -12.62 16.05 -5.27
N ALA A 505 -12.94 16.96 -6.20
CA ALA A 505 -13.80 16.61 -7.33
C ALA A 505 -13.14 15.62 -8.30
N ALA A 506 -11.82 15.63 -8.45
CA ALA A 506 -11.11 14.68 -9.30
C ALA A 506 -11.13 13.23 -8.76
N LEU A 507 -11.46 13.04 -7.48
CA LEU A 507 -11.65 11.72 -6.88
C LEU A 507 -13.10 11.19 -7.01
N LEU A 508 -14.03 12.01 -7.50
CA LEU A 508 -15.48 11.73 -7.56
C LEU A 508 -15.98 11.56 -8.99
#